data_AF-A0A7X7TMI6-F1
#
_entry.id   AF-A0A7X7TMI6-F1
#
_cell.length_a   1.000
_cell.length_b   1.000
_cell.length_c   1.000
_cell.angle_alpha   90.00
_cell.angle_beta   90.00
_cell.angle_gamma   90.00
#
_symmetry.space_group_name_H-M   'P 1'
#
loop_
_entity.id
_entity.type
_entity.pdbx_description
1 polymer ?
#
loop_
_entity_poly.entity_id
_entity_poly.type
_entity_poly.pdbx_seq_one_letter_code
_entity_poly.pdbx_strand_id
1 'polypeptide(L)'
;MRAHLRKQKSEAEDDSEVLIAGNLVLNRKKHEVTCEGKKVALTPKEFQLLEYMIKNKNMNLSREQILRQVWKYNYIGKTRTLDMHINKLRHKLNSSGTWRIKTVYGVGYKFEV
;
A
#
# COMPACT_ATOMS: atom_id res chain seq x y z
N MET A 1 12.38 7.02 -36.36
CA MET A 1 13.23 6.91 -35.16
C MET A 1 12.39 7.19 -33.92
N ARG A 2 12.56 6.39 -32.87
CA ARG A 2 11.75 6.34 -31.65
C ARG A 2 11.90 7.63 -30.82
N ALA A 3 10.90 8.50 -30.83
CA ALA A 3 10.78 9.55 -29.83
C ALA A 3 10.26 8.90 -28.55
N HIS A 4 11.16 8.67 -27.59
CA HIS A 4 10.80 8.18 -26.27
C HIS A 4 9.90 9.23 -25.60
N LEU A 5 8.67 8.78 -25.34
CA LEU A 5 7.63 9.50 -24.62
C LEU A 5 8.22 10.00 -23.30
N ARG A 6 8.56 11.29 -23.24
CA ARG A 6 8.87 12.03 -22.02
C ARG A 6 7.60 12.03 -21.18
N LYS A 7 7.43 10.98 -20.37
CA LYS A 7 6.37 10.89 -19.38
C LYS A 7 6.64 12.03 -18.40
N GLN A 8 5.84 13.09 -18.52
CA GLN A 8 5.76 14.16 -17.54
C GLN A 8 5.67 13.50 -16.16
N LYS A 9 6.73 13.69 -15.40
CA LYS A 9 6.80 13.51 -13.97
C LYS A 9 5.76 14.47 -13.40
N SER A 10 4.57 13.97 -13.10
CA SER A 10 3.54 14.71 -12.41
C SER A 10 4.01 14.99 -10.99
N GLU A 11 4.76 16.08 -10.82
CA GLU A 11 4.87 16.83 -9.57
C GLU A 11 3.50 17.48 -9.31
N ALA A 12 2.55 16.65 -8.89
CA ALA A 12 1.42 17.06 -8.10
C ALA A 12 1.43 16.06 -6.95
N GLU A 13 1.91 16.52 -5.80
CA GLU A 13 1.83 15.80 -4.54
C GLU A 13 0.40 15.26 -4.41
N ASP A 14 0.27 13.93 -4.33
CA ASP A 14 -0.98 13.22 -4.11
C ASP A 14 -1.43 13.51 -2.67
N ASP A 15 -1.84 14.76 -2.43
CA ASP A 15 -2.48 15.23 -1.20
C ASP A 15 -4.00 15.10 -1.32
N SER A 16 -4.44 14.13 -2.10
CA SER A 16 -5.81 13.69 -2.05
C SER A 16 -6.08 13.16 -0.63
N GLU A 17 -7.11 13.72 0.03
CA GLU A 17 -7.57 13.26 1.34
C GLU A 17 -8.09 11.81 1.26
N VAL A 18 -8.38 11.32 0.04
CA VAL A 18 -8.96 10.01 -0.25
C VAL A 18 -8.20 9.31 -1.37
N LEU A 19 -7.66 8.14 -1.07
CA LEU A 19 -7.04 7.24 -2.05
C LEU A 19 -8.03 6.16 -2.48
N ILE A 20 -8.09 5.89 -3.79
CA ILE A 20 -9.00 4.88 -4.37
C ILE A 20 -8.18 3.85 -5.16
N ALA A 21 -8.47 2.56 -4.92
CA ALA A 21 -7.87 1.43 -5.60
C ALA A 21 -8.91 0.33 -5.84
N GLY A 22 -9.43 0.23 -7.06
CA GLY A 22 -10.55 -0.66 -7.34
C GLY A 22 -11.75 -0.31 -6.46
N ASN A 23 -12.22 -1.27 -5.66
CA ASN A 23 -13.30 -1.05 -4.69
C ASN A 23 -12.82 -0.74 -3.26
N LEU A 24 -11.54 -0.44 -3.08
CA LEU A 24 -10.95 0.01 -1.84
C LEU A 24 -10.88 1.54 -1.81
N VAL A 25 -11.38 2.14 -0.73
CA VAL A 25 -11.31 3.58 -0.48
C VAL A 25 -10.63 3.80 0.87
N LEU A 26 -9.56 4.58 0.89
CA LEU A 26 -8.83 4.95 2.09
C LEU A 26 -8.93 6.46 2.29
N ASN A 27 -9.57 6.88 3.38
CA ASN A 27 -9.69 8.28 3.76
C ASN A 27 -8.64 8.62 4.81
N ARG A 28 -7.68 9.46 4.44
CA ARG A 28 -6.54 9.87 5.28
C ARG A 28 -6.98 10.76 6.43
N LYS A 29 -7.92 11.68 6.18
CA LYS A 29 -8.43 12.62 7.19
C LYS A 29 -9.23 11.94 8.28
N LYS A 30 -10.08 10.98 7.90
CA LYS A 30 -10.92 10.21 8.83
C LYS A 30 -10.20 9.00 9.41
N HIS A 31 -9.02 8.64 8.90
CA HIS A 31 -8.35 7.37 9.20
C HIS A 31 -9.27 6.15 9.00
N GLU A 32 -10.08 6.18 7.94
CA GLU A 32 -11.07 5.14 7.64
C GLU A 32 -10.72 4.42 6.34
N VAL A 33 -10.99 3.11 6.30
CA VAL A 33 -10.88 2.30 5.09
C VAL A 33 -12.21 1.62 4.85
N THR A 34 -12.70 1.70 3.62
CA THR A 34 -13.86 0.93 3.16
C THR A 34 -13.46 0.04 1.99
N CYS A 35 -13.94 -1.20 2.00
CA CYS A 35 -13.80 -2.15 0.90
C CYS A 35 -15.21 -2.61 0.52
N GLU A 36 -15.60 -2.49 -0.74
CA GLU A 36 -16.96 -2.83 -1.20
C GLU A 36 -18.07 -2.08 -0.43
N GLY A 37 -17.80 -0.82 -0.08
CA GLY A 37 -18.71 0.01 0.72
C GLY A 37 -18.80 -0.38 2.20
N LYS A 38 -18.10 -1.43 2.66
CA LYS A 38 -18.06 -1.84 4.07
C LYS A 38 -16.84 -1.28 4.78
N LYS A 39 -17.00 -0.72 5.97
CA LYS A 39 -15.88 -0.26 6.81
C LYS A 39 -15.01 -1.44 7.25
N VAL A 40 -13.70 -1.30 7.10
CA VAL A 40 -12.71 -2.28 7.56
C VAL A 40 -11.87 -1.67 8.66
N ALA A 41 -11.90 -2.28 9.85
CA ALA A 41 -11.15 -1.82 11.01
C ALA A 41 -9.67 -2.22 10.90
N LEU A 42 -8.80 -1.22 10.68
CA LEU A 42 -7.35 -1.38 10.65
C LEU A 42 -6.71 -0.76 11.88
N THR A 43 -5.64 -1.38 12.36
CA THR A 43 -4.75 -0.75 13.34
C THR A 43 -3.99 0.40 12.69
N PRO A 44 -3.41 1.34 13.47
CA PRO A 44 -2.65 2.46 12.91
C PRO A 44 -1.51 2.02 11.97
N LYS A 45 -0.84 0.90 12.26
CA LYS A 45 0.23 0.36 11.42
C LYS A 45 -0.27 -0.33 10.16
N GLU A 46 -1.37 -1.07 10.24
CA GLU A 46 -2.02 -1.64 9.05
C GLU A 46 -2.51 -0.53 8.11
N PHE A 47 -3.07 0.55 8.65
CA PHE A 47 -3.50 1.72 7.88
C PHE A 47 -2.32 2.39 7.15
N GLN A 48 -1.25 2.72 7.88
CA GLN A 48 -0.05 3.34 7.30
C GLN A 48 0.60 2.45 6.23
N LEU A 49 0.63 1.13 6.47
CA LEU A 49 1.14 0.16 5.51
C LEU A 49 0.30 0.16 4.23
N LEU A 50 -1.01 0.09 4.36
CA LEU A 50 -1.92 0.10 3.21
C LEU A 50 -1.84 1.41 2.43
N GLU A 51 -1.82 2.56 3.11
CA GLU A 51 -1.65 3.87 2.49
C GLU A 51 -0.36 3.92 1.66
N TYR A 52 0.76 3.49 2.24
CA TYR A 52 2.05 3.47 1.55
C TYR A 52 2.02 2.54 0.33
N MET A 53 1.41 1.37 0.45
CA MET A 53 1.29 0.42 -0.66
C MET A 53 0.41 0.95 -1.79
N ILE A 54 -0.71 1.63 -1.49
CA ILE A 54 -1.61 2.22 -2.50
C ILE A 54 -0.93 3.39 -3.22
N LYS A 55 -0.24 4.28 -2.49
CA LYS A 55 0.53 5.39 -3.07
C LYS A 55 1.61 4.91 -4.05
N ASN A 56 2.16 3.72 -3.80
CA ASN A 56 3.16 3.08 -4.65
C ASN A 56 2.59 1.88 -5.42
N LYS A 57 1.32 1.95 -5.82
CA LYS A 57 0.67 0.88 -6.59
C LYS A 57 1.46 0.55 -7.85
N ASN A 58 1.43 -0.73 -8.20
CA ASN A 58 2.15 -1.33 -9.32
C ASN A 58 3.68 -1.27 -9.26
N MET A 59 4.27 -0.88 -8.12
CA MET A 59 5.72 -0.91 -7.89
C MET A 59 6.12 -2.08 -6.97
N ASN A 60 7.27 -2.69 -7.26
CA ASN A 60 7.88 -3.68 -6.37
C ASN A 60 8.51 -2.94 -5.18
N LEU A 61 7.97 -3.16 -3.98
CA LEU A 61 8.49 -2.58 -2.75
C LEU A 61 9.28 -3.65 -1.99
N SER A 62 10.55 -3.37 -1.71
CA SER A 62 11.36 -4.23 -0.85
C SER A 62 10.85 -4.19 0.59
N ARG A 63 11.14 -5.24 1.36
CA ARG A 63 10.74 -5.30 2.78
C ARG A 63 11.38 -4.16 3.57
N GLU A 64 12.62 -3.84 3.26
CA GLU A 64 13.41 -2.79 3.89
C GLU A 64 12.80 -1.41 3.60
N GLN A 65 12.36 -1.15 2.36
CA GLN A 65 11.68 0.10 2.00
C GLN A 65 10.37 0.27 2.78
N ILE A 66 9.56 -0.78 2.84
CA ILE A 66 8.28 -0.74 3.55
C ILE A 66 8.50 -0.52 5.05
N LEU A 67 9.41 -1.28 5.66
CA LEU A 67 9.74 -1.13 7.08
C LEU A 67 10.25 0.27 7.39
N ARG A 68 11.16 0.78 6.58
CA ARG A 68 11.73 2.12 6.76
C ARG A 68 10.67 3.21 6.65
N GLN A 69 9.74 3.11 5.71
CA GLN A 69 8.72 4.15 5.57
C GLN A 69 7.66 4.08 6.67
N VAL A 70 7.18 2.87 7.00
CA VAL A 70 6.03 2.69 7.89
C VAL A 70 6.45 2.62 9.37
N TRP A 71 7.60 2.04 9.67
CA TRP A 71 8.15 1.92 11.03
C TRP A 71 9.29 2.90 11.34
N LYS A 72 9.76 3.67 10.35
CA LYS A 72 10.87 4.64 10.46
C LYS A 72 12.22 3.97 10.74
N TYR A 73 13.29 4.75 10.56
CA TYR A 73 14.68 4.28 10.60
C TYR A 73 15.14 3.66 11.94
N ASN A 74 14.42 3.91 13.03
CA ASN A 74 14.78 3.38 14.35
C ASN A 74 14.23 1.96 14.60
N TYR A 75 13.56 1.36 13.61
CA TYR A 75 13.03 0.01 13.75
C TYR A 75 14.10 -1.05 13.52
N ILE A 76 14.74 -1.49 14.61
CA ILE A 76 15.62 -2.68 14.65
C ILE A 76 14.76 -3.97 14.70
N GLY A 77 13.61 -3.99 14.03
CA GLY A 77 12.74 -5.15 14.03
C GLY A 77 12.94 -6.04 12.81
N LYS A 78 12.54 -7.30 12.95
CA LYS A 78 12.70 -8.31 11.91
C LYS A 78 11.65 -8.13 10.81
N THR A 79 12.00 -8.50 9.57
CA THR A 79 11.09 -8.57 8.41
C THR A 79 9.81 -9.37 8.69
N ARG A 80 9.84 -10.32 9.62
CA ARG A 80 8.69 -11.10 10.08
C ARG A 80 7.52 -10.23 10.59
N THR A 81 7.80 -9.05 11.16
CA THR A 81 6.73 -8.14 11.59
C THR A 81 5.95 -7.60 10.41
N LEU A 82 6.63 -7.24 9.32
CA LEU A 82 5.97 -6.80 8.09
C LEU A 82 5.11 -7.93 7.53
N ASP A 83 5.64 -9.14 7.44
CA ASP A 83 4.93 -10.30 6.90
C ASP A 83 3.63 -10.58 7.69
N MET A 84 3.66 -10.44 9.02
CA MET A 84 2.46 -10.55 9.87
C MET A 84 1.41 -9.48 9.54
N HIS A 85 1.82 -8.23 9.34
CA HIS A 85 0.90 -7.14 9.00
C HIS A 85 0.32 -7.30 7.60
N ILE A 86 1.11 -7.77 6.62
CA ILE A 86 0.62 -8.10 5.28
C ILE A 86 -0.43 -9.22 5.35
N ASN A 87 -0.18 -10.26 6.16
CA ASN A 87 -1.13 -11.35 6.31
C ASN A 87 -2.45 -10.87 6.95
N LYS A 88 -2.37 -10.07 8.01
CA LYS A 88 -3.55 -9.45 8.64
C LYS A 88 -4.31 -8.56 7.66
N LEU A 89 -3.61 -7.72 6.88
CA LEU A 89 -4.25 -6.87 5.86
C LEU A 89 -5.00 -7.71 4.82
N ARG A 90 -4.37 -8.75 4.27
CA ARG A 90 -5.01 -9.65 3.30
C ARG A 90 -6.27 -10.30 3.86
N HIS A 91 -6.22 -10.76 5.11
CA HIS A 91 -7.36 -11.40 5.76
C HIS A 91 -8.49 -10.42 6.07
N LYS A 92 -8.18 -9.20 6.52
CA LYS A 92 -9.19 -8.18 6.85
C LYS A 92 -9.85 -7.58 5.63
N LEU A 93 -9.07 -7.36 4.57
CA LEU A 93 -9.55 -6.65 3.38
C LEU A 93 -10.19 -7.56 2.34
N ASN A 94 -9.99 -8.89 2.44
CA ASN A 94 -10.52 -9.94 1.55
C ASN A 94 -10.61 -9.49 0.09
N SER A 95 -9.49 -9.66 -0.65
CA SER A 95 -9.36 -9.20 -2.04
C SER A 95 -10.57 -9.54 -2.90
N SER A 96 -11.17 -8.51 -3.47
CA SER A 96 -12.36 -8.54 -4.33
C SER A 96 -12.06 -8.82 -5.80
N GLY A 97 -10.82 -9.17 -6.12
CA GLY A 97 -10.33 -9.33 -7.50
C GLY A 97 -9.96 -8.01 -8.20
N THR A 98 -10.43 -6.85 -7.74
CA THR A 98 -10.10 -5.53 -8.33
C THR A 98 -8.74 -4.97 -7.90
N TRP A 99 -8.16 -5.53 -6.83
CA TRP A 99 -6.82 -5.21 -6.36
C TRP A 99 -6.29 -6.38 -5.53
N ARG A 100 -4.97 -6.51 -5.41
CA ARG A 100 -4.31 -7.54 -4.59
C ARG A 100 -2.98 -7.08 -4.04
N ILE A 101 -2.65 -7.55 -2.83
CA ILE A 101 -1.28 -7.48 -2.30
C ILE A 101 -0.56 -8.77 -2.70
N LYS A 102 0.37 -8.71 -3.64
CA LYS A 102 1.16 -9.85 -4.13
C LYS A 102 2.51 -9.94 -3.43
N THR A 103 2.94 -11.17 -3.17
CA THR A 103 4.32 -11.44 -2.72
C THR A 103 5.23 -11.51 -3.94
N VAL A 104 6.32 -10.74 -3.94
CA VAL A 104 7.38 -10.82 -4.93
C VAL A 104 8.56 -11.52 -4.28
N TYR A 105 8.76 -12.81 -4.61
CA TYR A 105 9.80 -13.65 -4.01
C TYR A 105 11.18 -13.01 -4.16
N GLY A 106 11.98 -13.06 -3.09
CA GLY A 106 13.31 -12.44 -3.03
C GLY A 106 13.32 -10.91 -2.95
N VAL A 107 12.18 -10.22 -3.11
CA VAL A 107 12.10 -8.76 -3.12
C VAL A 107 11.25 -8.23 -1.98
N GLY A 108 9.97 -8.56 -1.94
CA GLY A 108 9.04 -7.99 -0.96
C GLY A 108 7.60 -8.10 -1.42
N TYR A 109 6.91 -6.97 -1.51
CA TYR A 109 5.48 -6.91 -1.78
C TYR A 109 5.14 -5.89 -2.86
N LYS A 110 4.06 -6.16 -3.57
CA LYS A 110 3.52 -5.27 -4.60
C LYS A 110 2.02 -5.14 -4.38
N PHE A 111 1.52 -3.92 -4.43
CA PHE A 111 0.08 -3.66 -4.51
C PHE A 111 -0.31 -3.53 -5.98
N GLU A 112 -1.17 -4.41 -6.46
CA GLU A 112 -1.66 -4.41 -7.85
C GLU A 112 -3.13 -4.02 -7.87
N VAL A 113 -3.51 -3.15 -8.81
CA VAL A 113 -4.88 -2.76 -9.13
C VAL A 113 -5.11 -3.11 -10.58
#